data_AF-A0A3C1L4B0-F1
#
_entry.id   AF-A0A3C1L4B0-F1
#
_cell.length_a   1.000
_cell.length_b   1.000
_cell.length_c   1.000
_cell.angle_alpha   90.00
_cell.angle_beta   90.00
_cell.angle_gamma   90.00
#
_symmetry.space_group_name_H-M   'P 1'
#
loop_
_entity.id
_entity.type
_entity.pdbx_description
1 polymer ?
#
loop_
_entity_poly.entity_id
_entity_poly.type
_entity_poly.pdbx_seq_one_letter_code
_entity_poly.pdbx_strand_id
1 'polypeptide(L)' 'MTVRIPTTLRPLAGGASTVQVAGSTLTEVIANLETAHPGFSDRLLDESGAMRKFVNLFVADDDVR' A
#
# COMPACT_ATOMS: atom_id res chain seq x y z
N MET A 1 9.28 -5.53 -2.70
CA MET A 1 8.04 -6.17 -2.22
C MET A 1 6.93 -5.90 -3.21
N THR A 2 6.09 -6.89 -3.52
CA THR A 2 4.99 -6.73 -4.48
C THR A 2 3.71 -6.34 -3.76
N VAL A 3 3.20 -5.14 -4.03
CA VAL A 3 1.91 -4.67 -3.49
C VAL A 3 0.83 -4.90 -4.55
N ARG A 4 -0.22 -5.63 -4.20
CA ARG A 4 -1.33 -5.92 -5.12
C ARG A 4 -2.43 -4.88 -4.97
N ILE A 5 -2.77 -4.22 -6.08
CA ILE A 5 -3.71 -3.09 -6.08
C ILE A 5 -5.08 -3.56 -6.58
N PRO A 6 -6.14 -3.40 -5.77
CA PRO A 6 -7.50 -3.71 -6.20
C PRO A 6 -7.96 -2.77 -7.32
N THR A 7 -8.92 -3.22 -8.12
CA THR A 7 -9.44 -2.49 -9.30
C THR A 7 -9.85 -1.05 -8.99
N THR A 8 -10.41 -0.81 -7.80
CA THR A 8 -10.84 0.52 -7.33
C THR A 8 -9.68 1.50 -7.10
N LEU A 9 -8.47 1.00 -6.83
CA LEU A 9 -7.27 1.80 -6.56
C LEU A 9 -6.29 1.84 -7.74
N ARG A 10 -6.54 1.07 -8.81
CA ARG A 10 -5.71 1.09 -10.02
C ARG A 10 -5.52 2.51 -10.61
N PRO A 11 -6.52 3.40 -10.66
CA PRO A 11 -6.31 4.74 -11.20
C PRO A 11 -5.22 5.53 -10.47
N LEU A 12 -5.05 5.30 -9.17
CA LEU A 12 -4.00 5.93 -8.37
C LEU A 12 -2.62 5.29 -8.65
N ALA A 13 -2.58 3.98 -8.91
CA ALA A 13 -1.35 3.26 -9.25
C ALA A 13 -1.00 3.35 -10.76
N GLY A 14 -1.50 4.35 -11.47
CA GLY A 14 -1.25 4.51 -12.92
C GLY A 14 -1.84 3.40 -13.78
N GLY A 15 -2.90 2.73 -13.31
CA GLY A 15 -3.53 1.59 -13.97
C GLY A 15 -2.95 0.22 -13.61
N ALA A 16 -1.86 0.18 -12.85
CA ALA A 16 -1.19 -1.06 -12.49
C ALA A 16 -2.02 -1.91 -11.52
N SER A 17 -2.10 -3.22 -11.76
CA SER A 17 -2.68 -4.20 -10.85
C SER A 17 -1.71 -4.61 -9.71
N THR A 18 -0.44 -4.29 -9.88
CA THR A 18 0.65 -4.61 -8.95
C THR A 18 1.72 -3.54 -9.04
N VAL A 19 2.25 -3.12 -7.89
CA VAL A 19 3.31 -2.12 -7.78
C VAL A 19 4.48 -2.72 -7.03
N GLN A 20 5.69 -2.45 -7.50
CA GLN A 20 6.90 -2.81 -6.80
C GLN A 20 7.29 -1.66 -5.87
N VAL A 21 7.38 -1.96 -4.58
CA VAL A 21 7.77 -0.97 -3.57
C VAL A 21 8.93 -1.53 -2.76
N ALA A 22 9.92 -0.69 -2.48
CA ALA A 22 11.00 -1.01 -1.57
C ALA A 22 10.56 -0.73 -0.12
N GLY A 23 10.96 -1.56 0.82
CA GLY A 23 10.61 -1.42 2.23
C GLY A 23 10.61 -2.77 2.93
N SER A 24 11.07 -2.76 4.18
CA SER A 24 11.11 -3.93 5.04
C SER A 24 9.93 -3.93 6.00
N THR A 25 9.33 -2.77 6.27
CA THR A 25 8.16 -2.62 7.15
C THR A 25 6.94 -2.11 6.40
N LEU A 26 5.75 -2.38 6.95
CA LEU A 26 4.48 -1.84 6.45
C LEU A 26 4.53 -0.32 6.29
N THR A 27 5.05 0.38 7.28
CA THR A 27 5.12 1.85 7.31
C THR A 27 6.03 2.39 6.23
N GLU A 28 7.19 1.76 6.01
CA GLU A 28 8.09 2.13 4.90
C GLU A 28 7.45 1.87 3.54
N VAL A 29 6.75 0.75 3.37
CA VAL A 29 6.06 0.42 2.12
C VAL A 29 4.97 1.45 1.82
N ILE A 30 4.16 1.84 2.82
CA ILE A 30 3.13 2.87 2.65
C ILE A 30 3.78 4.22 2.31
N ALA A 31 4.82 4.64 3.04
CA ALA A 31 5.51 5.90 2.77
C ALA A 31 6.16 5.96 1.38
N ASN A 32 6.78 4.86 0.94
CA ASN A 32 7.38 4.77 -0.39
C ASN A 32 6.31 4.69 -1.49
N LEU A 33 5.19 4.00 -1.23
CA LEU A 33 4.05 3.96 -2.15
C LEU A 33 3.41 5.34 -2.29
N GLU A 34 3.27 6.10 -1.20
CA GLU A 34 2.80 7.49 -1.22
C GLU A 34 3.73 8.40 -2.00
N THR A 35 5.03 8.24 -1.79
CA THR A 35 6.05 9.02 -2.51
C THR A 35 5.99 8.75 -4.02
N ALA A 36 5.76 7.50 -4.42
CA ALA A 36 5.61 7.11 -5.82
C ALA A 36 4.23 7.45 -6.40
N HIS A 37 3.18 7.37 -5.58
CA HIS A 37 1.78 7.53 -5.95
C HIS A 37 1.03 8.32 -4.86
N PRO A 38 1.08 9.66 -4.90
CA PRO A 38 0.44 10.49 -3.89
C PRO A 38 -1.07 10.26 -3.82
N GLY A 39 -1.62 10.21 -2.60
CA GLY A 39 -3.03 9.93 -2.30
C GLY A 39 -3.35 8.46 -2.04
N PHE A 40 -2.34 7.57 -2.01
CA PHE A 40 -2.54 6.18 -1.60
C PHE A 40 -2.73 6.04 -0.10
N SER A 41 -1.98 6.80 0.69
CA SER A 41 -2.03 6.77 2.15
C SER A 41 -3.43 7.12 2.64
N ASP A 42 -4.08 8.12 2.07
CA ASP A 42 -5.47 8.49 2.42
C ASP A 42 -6.50 7.39 2.13
N ARG A 43 -6.17 6.51 1.17
CA ARG A 43 -7.00 5.35 0.79
C ARG A 43 -6.69 4.12 1.62
N LEU A 44 -5.46 3.96 2.09
CA LEU A 44 -5.01 2.81 2.88
C LEU A 44 -5.21 3.04 4.38
N LEU A 45 -4.98 4.27 4.84
CA LEU A 45 -5.15 4.72 6.20
C LEU A 45 -6.51 5.42 6.36
N ASP A 46 -7.03 5.41 7.57
CA ASP A 46 -8.15 6.23 7.98
C ASP A 46 -7.70 7.59 8.53
N GLU A 47 -8.66 8.40 8.95
CA GLU A 47 -8.44 9.73 9.52
C GLU A 47 -7.64 9.69 10.84
N SER A 48 -7.56 8.52 11.48
CA SER A 48 -6.77 8.27 12.68
C SER A 48 -5.36 7.73 12.37
N GLY A 49 -5.02 7.55 11.08
CA GLY A 49 -3.76 6.97 10.65
C GLY A 49 -3.68 5.44 10.80
N ALA A 50 -4.80 4.77 11.09
CA ALA A 50 -4.86 3.32 11.18
C ALA A 50 -5.22 2.69 9.83
N MET A 51 -4.75 1.46 9.57
CA MET A 51 -5.12 0.75 8.34
C MET A 51 -6.63 0.52 8.28
N ARG A 52 -7.23 0.88 7.14
CA ARG A 52 -8.65 0.62 6.90
C ARG A 52 -8.90 -0.88 6.88
N LYS A 53 -10.01 -1.32 7.49
CA LYS A 53 -10.44 -2.72 7.60
C LYS A 53 -10.59 -3.48 6.26
N PHE A 54 -10.62 -2.76 5.13
CA PHE A 54 -10.79 -3.36 3.80
C PHE A 54 -9.47 -3.54 3.04
N VAL A 55 -8.34 -3.22 3.67
CA VAL A 55 -7.01 -3.37 3.07
C VAL A 55 -6.30 -4.52 3.76
N ASN A 56 -6.14 -5.62 3.02
CA ASN A 56 -5.29 -6.72 3.43
C ASN A 56 -3.95 -6.58 2.72
N LEU A 57 -2.90 -6.21 3.46
CA LEU A 57 -1.54 -6.19 2.94
C LEU A 57 -0.83 -7.48 3.35
N PHE A 58 -0.28 -8.19 2.36
CA PHE A 58 0.49 -9.39 2.58
C PHE A 58 1.95 -9.10 2.23
N VAL A 59 2.85 -9.20 3.22
CA VAL A 59 4.30 -9.19 3.02
C VAL A 59 4.72 -10.62 2.73
N ALA A 60 5.24 -10.87 1.53
CA ALA A 60 5.44 -12.22 1.03
C ALA A 60 6.66 -12.97 1.60
N ASP A 61 7.39 -12.45 2.61
CA ASP A 61 8.45 -13.26 3.24
C ASP A 61 8.92 -12.80 4.63
N ASP A 62 8.15 -12.03 5.41
CA ASP A 62 8.47 -11.93 6.85
C ASP A 62 7.24 -11.52 7.66
N ASP A 63 7.06 -12.21 8.77
CA ASP A 63 5.95 -12.12 9.70
C ASP A 63 5.96 -10.73 10.37
N VAL A 64 5.06 -9.83 9.94
CA VAL A 64 4.96 -8.49 10.52
C VAL A 64 4.10 -8.58 11.78
N ARG A 65 4.75 -8.83 12.91
CA ARG A 65 4.17 -8.77 14.27
C ARG A 65 3.91 -7.34 14.75
#